data_AF-A0AAP2CQY4-F1
#
_entry.id   AF-A0AAP2CQY4-F1
#
_cell.length_a   1.000
_cell.length_b   1.000
_cell.length_c   1.000
_cell.angle_alpha   90.00
_cell.angle_beta   90.00
_cell.angle_gamma   90.00
#
_symmetry.space_group_name_H-M   'P 1'
#
loop_
_entity.id
_entity.type
_entity.pdbx_description
1 polymer ?
#
loop_
_entity_poly.entity_id
_entity_poly.type
_entity_poly.pdbx_seq_one_letter_code
_entity_poly.pdbx_strand_id
1 'polypeptide(L)' 'MTSVAFSANAMSAEIDTDGDGMASFAELQVSYPELTEEVFGDIDTNGDGLVDDEEMAIAVELGNLADPETDS' A
#
# COMPACT_ATOMS: atom_id res chain seq x y z
N MET A 1 -5.56 12.03 25.58
CA MET A 1 -6.66 11.28 24.93
C MET A 1 -6.10 10.83 23.61
N THR A 2 -6.15 9.61 23.13
CA THR A 2 -6.56 8.28 23.59
C THR A 2 -5.97 7.35 22.53
N SER A 3 -5.52 6.18 22.95
CA SER A 3 -5.00 5.04 22.20
C SER A 3 -5.37 4.91 20.71
N VAL A 4 -4.38 4.53 19.88
CA VAL A 4 -4.51 3.57 18.75
C VAL A 4 -3.11 2.99 18.51
N ALA A 5 -2.82 1.82 19.07
CA ALA A 5 -2.84 0.53 18.36
C ALA A 5 -1.78 0.45 17.25
N PHE A 6 -0.53 0.14 17.64
CA PHE A 6 0.50 -0.33 16.71
C PHE A 6 0.14 -1.79 16.37
N SER A 7 -0.80 -1.97 15.44
CA SER A 7 -1.15 -3.29 14.92
C SER A 7 0.00 -3.79 14.05
N ALA A 8 0.41 -5.03 14.31
CA ALA A 8 1.71 -5.59 13.95
C ALA A 8 1.85 -6.05 12.48
N ASN A 9 1.23 -5.34 11.53
CA ASN A 9 1.45 -5.55 10.08
C ASN A 9 1.66 -4.23 9.32
N ALA A 10 2.03 -3.15 10.01
CA ALA A 10 2.14 -1.82 9.42
C ALA A 10 2.88 -1.82 8.08
N MET A 11 2.18 -1.40 7.03
CA MET A 11 2.80 -0.83 5.83
C MET A 11 4.03 -0.01 6.18
N SER A 12 5.09 -0.14 5.38
CA SER A 12 6.32 0.61 5.61
C SER A 12 6.02 2.11 5.69
N ALA A 13 6.58 2.79 6.69
CA ALA A 13 6.36 4.23 6.93
C ALA A 13 6.86 5.16 5.80
N GLU A 14 7.44 4.58 4.75
CA GLU A 14 7.78 5.24 3.49
C GLU A 14 6.59 5.34 2.53
N ILE A 15 5.61 4.45 2.67
CA ILE A 15 4.34 4.48 1.94
C ILE A 15 3.26 5.09 2.85
N ASP A 16 3.04 4.53 4.04
CA ASP A 16 2.08 5.05 5.03
C ASP A 16 2.67 6.29 5.73
N THR A 17 2.42 7.47 5.16
CA THR A 17 3.07 8.72 5.58
C THR A 17 2.27 9.42 6.68
N ASP A 18 0.96 9.21 6.70
CA ASP A 18 0.07 9.77 7.71
C ASP A 18 -0.13 8.85 8.93
N GLY A 19 0.31 7.60 8.85
CA GLY A 19 0.35 6.62 9.92
C GLY A 19 -1.03 6.07 10.26
N ASP A 20 -1.95 6.05 9.30
CA ASP A 20 -3.30 5.54 9.48
C ASP A 20 -3.41 4.01 9.30
N GLY A 21 -2.33 3.37 8.82
CA GLY A 21 -2.24 1.94 8.57
C GLY A 21 -2.77 1.52 7.21
N MET A 22 -3.01 2.46 6.30
CA MET A 22 -3.40 2.26 4.91
C MET A 22 -2.54 3.13 3.99
N ALA A 23 -2.63 2.89 2.68
CA ALA A 23 -1.95 3.72 1.69
C ALA A 23 -2.93 4.28 0.69
N SER A 24 -2.97 5.60 0.62
CA SER A 24 -3.73 6.29 -0.43
C SER A 24 -3.00 6.26 -1.78
N PHE A 25 -3.74 6.48 -2.87
CA PHE A 25 -3.14 6.62 -4.21
C PHE A 25 -2.02 7.67 -4.25
N ALA A 26 -2.21 8.79 -3.54
CA ALA A 26 -1.22 9.86 -3.48
C ALA A 26 0.07 9.41 -2.79
N GLU A 27 -0.04 8.62 -1.73
CA GLU A 27 1.10 8.07 -0.99
C GLU A 27 1.83 7.00 -1.77
N LEU A 28 1.09 6.06 -2.38
CA LEU A 28 1.70 5.07 -3.27
C LEU A 28 2.38 5.76 -4.45
N GLN A 29 1.86 6.86 -4.99
CA GLN A 29 2.49 7.60 -6.08
C GLN A 29 3.80 8.30 -5.67
N VAL A 30 4.03 8.56 -4.37
CA VAL A 30 5.31 9.07 -3.87
C VAL A 30 6.40 8.01 -4.01
N SER A 31 6.10 6.77 -3.64
CA SER A 31 7.04 5.64 -3.68
C SER A 31 7.10 4.99 -5.07
N TYR A 32 5.98 4.96 -5.78
CA TYR A 32 5.78 4.40 -7.11
C TYR A 32 5.25 5.48 -8.06
N PRO A 33 6.12 6.37 -8.57
CA PRO A 33 5.69 7.42 -9.51
C PRO A 33 5.15 6.88 -10.84
N GLU A 34 5.39 5.60 -11.15
CA GLU A 34 4.82 4.90 -12.30
C GLU A 34 3.47 4.24 -12.01
N LEU A 35 2.98 4.30 -10.75
CA LEU A 35 1.67 3.82 -10.37
C LEU A 35 0.58 4.63 -11.08
N THR A 36 -0.25 3.94 -11.86
CA THR A 36 -1.43 4.51 -12.49
C THR A 36 -2.67 4.17 -11.68
N GLU A 37 -3.76 4.91 -11.88
CA GLU A 37 -5.06 4.58 -11.28
C GLU A 37 -5.55 3.19 -11.67
N GLU A 38 -5.12 2.68 -12.83
CA GLU A 38 -5.45 1.31 -13.29
C GLU A 38 -4.75 0.27 -12.42
N VAL A 39 -3.44 0.44 -12.16
CA VAL A 39 -2.70 -0.44 -11.24
C VAL A 39 -3.19 -0.28 -9.81
N PHE A 40 -3.48 0.95 -9.38
CA PHE A 40 -4.06 1.19 -8.06
C PHE A 40 -5.42 0.50 -7.91
N GLY A 41 -6.31 0.59 -8.91
CA GLY A 41 -7.60 -0.08 -8.88
C GLY A 41 -7.51 -1.62 -8.95
N ASP A 42 -6.41 -2.17 -9.47
CA ASP A 42 -6.14 -3.61 -9.37
C ASP A 42 -5.70 -4.02 -7.94
N ILE A 43 -5.14 -3.09 -7.17
CA ILE A 43 -4.70 -3.29 -5.78
C ILE A 43 -5.87 -3.04 -4.81
N ASP A 44 -6.55 -1.90 -4.96
CA ASP A 44 -7.77 -1.49 -4.25
C ASP A 44 -8.97 -2.30 -4.76
N THR A 45 -8.99 -3.58 -4.36
CA THR A 45 -10.04 -4.52 -4.72
C THR A 45 -11.39 -4.16 -4.12
N ASN A 46 -11.39 -3.44 -3.00
CA ASN A 46 -12.59 -3.04 -2.28
C ASN A 46 -13.21 -1.75 -2.88
N GLY A 47 -12.40 -0.93 -3.56
CA GLY A 47 -12.78 0.29 -4.28
C GLY A 47 -13.05 1.50 -3.38
N ASP A 48 -12.43 1.58 -2.21
CA ASP A 48 -12.62 2.68 -1.25
C ASP A 48 -11.62 3.83 -1.45
N GLY A 49 -10.66 3.67 -2.37
CA GLY A 49 -9.63 4.66 -2.68
C GLY A 49 -8.43 4.62 -1.73
N LEU A 50 -8.35 3.60 -0.87
CA LEU A 50 -7.25 3.29 0.02
C LEU A 50 -6.84 1.83 -0.20
N VAL A 51 -5.59 1.53 0.11
CA VAL A 51 -5.09 0.15 0.10
C VAL A 51 -4.77 -0.21 1.52
N ASP A 52 -5.37 -1.28 2.03
CA ASP A 52 -5.04 -1.79 3.34
C ASP A 52 -3.87 -2.81 3.30
N ASP A 53 -3.39 -3.25 4.48
CA ASP A 53 -2.31 -4.24 4.58
C ASP A 53 -2.65 -5.56 3.84
N GLU A 54 -3.93 -5.95 3.79
CA GLU A 54 -4.40 -7.19 3.16
C GLU A 54 -4.36 -7.07 1.62
N GLU A 55 -4.81 -5.93 1.10
CA GLU A 55 -4.75 -5.58 -0.31
C GLU A 55 -3.31 -5.39 -0.82
N MET A 56 -2.44 -4.75 -0.02
CA MET A 56 -1.00 -4.70 -0.29
C MET A 56 -0.38 -6.08 -0.38
N ALA A 57 -0.71 -6.97 0.57
CA ALA A 57 -0.16 -8.32 0.57
C ALA A 57 -0.60 -9.10 -0.69
N ILE A 58 -1.85 -8.93 -1.12
CA ILE A 58 -2.39 -9.51 -2.36
C ILE A 58 -1.68 -8.92 -3.58
N ALA A 59 -1.44 -7.61 -3.61
CA ALA A 59 -0.75 -6.94 -4.71
C ALA A 59 0.71 -7.40 -4.89
N VAL A 60 1.42 -7.60 -3.78
CA VAL A 60 2.77 -8.18 -3.77
C VAL A 60 2.72 -9.64 -4.23
N GLU A 61 1.74 -10.42 -3.76
CA GLU A 61 1.58 -11.82 -4.17
C GLU A 61 1.20 -11.97 -5.66
N LEU A 62 0.42 -11.03 -6.20
CA LEU A 62 0.07 -10.94 -7.63
C LEU A 62 1.22 -10.44 -8.50
N GLY A 63 2.30 -9.91 -7.91
CA GLY A 63 3.41 -9.29 -8.63
C GLY A 63 3.05 -7.96 -9.32
N ASN A 64 1.95 -7.33 -8.90
CA ASN A 64 1.51 -6.01 -9.40
C ASN A 64 2.39 -4.88 -8.82
N LEU A 65 2.92 -5.08 -7.62
CA LEU A 65 4.01 -4.28 -7.07
C LEU A 65 5.28 -5.10 -7.21
N ALA A 66 6.13 -4.74 -8.18
CA ALA A 66 7.44 -5.35 -8.30
C ALA A 66 8.25 -4.99 -7.06
N ASP A 67 8.48 -5.98 -6.19
CA ASP A 67 9.51 -5.90 -5.17
C ASP A 67 10.85 -5.59 -5.86
N PRO A 68 11.53 -4.46 -5.56
CA PRO A 68 12.84 -4.16 -6.14
C PRO A 68 13.91 -5.21 -5.81
N GLU A 69 13.61 -6.22 -4.98
CA GLU A 69 14.53 -7.28 -4.55
C GLU A 69 14.29 -8.66 -5.22
N THR A 70 13.61 -8.74 -6.37
CA THR A 70 13.47 -10.01 -7.14
C THR A 70 14.32 -10.07 -8.41
N ASP A 71 15.60 -9.71 -8.31
CA ASP A 71 16.65 -10.24 -9.19
C ASP A 71 17.87 -10.64 -8.35
N SER A 72 17.87 -11.87 -7.83
CA SER A 72 19.06 -12.67 -7.41
C SER A 72 18.70 -14.12 -7.12
#